data_AF-A0A7X6MJS6-F1
#
_entry.id   AF-A0A7X6MJS6-F1
#
_cell.length_a   1.000
_cell.length_b   1.000
_cell.length_c   1.000
_cell.angle_alpha   90.00
_cell.angle_beta   90.00
_cell.angle_gamma   90.00
#
_symmetry.space_group_name_H-M   'P 1'
#
loop_
_entity.id
_entity.type
_entity.pdbx_description
1 polymer ?
#
loop_
_entity_poly.entity_id
_entity_poly.type
_entity_poly.pdbx_seq_one_letter_code
_entity_poly.pdbx_strand_id
1 'polypeptide(L)'
;MHYEMLDLVRERANEKDWDLIFDSGPNAEYRTMVWEHPLLSATGVATELEIGFSPDGRIIFSERRLGGVAHKRIKPTNAFASTDLYLAALQMI
;
A
#
# COMPACT_ATOMS: atom_id res chain seq x y z
N MET A 1 14.05 -6.98 18.19
CA MET A 1 13.09 -6.98 17.07
C MET A 1 12.77 -5.54 16.77
N HIS A 2 13.06 -5.07 15.56
CA HIS A 2 12.59 -3.77 15.08
C HIS A 2 11.30 -4.07 14.31
N TYR A 3 10.21 -3.43 14.69
CA TYR A 3 8.91 -3.60 14.06
C TYR A 3 8.63 -2.34 13.26
N GLU A 4 8.51 -2.48 11.95
CA GLU A 4 8.37 -1.37 11.03
C GLU A 4 6.93 -1.23 10.53
N MET A 5 6.59 -0.06 10.00
CA MET A 5 5.26 0.16 9.41
C MET A 5 4.95 -0.84 8.28
N LEU A 6 5.99 -1.28 7.56
CA LEU A 6 5.88 -2.33 6.56
C LEU A 6 5.37 -3.66 7.13
N ASP A 7 5.84 -4.04 8.32
CA ASP A 7 5.40 -5.28 8.97
C ASP A 7 3.90 -5.21 9.28
N LEU A 8 3.45 -4.06 9.78
CA LEU A 8 2.03 -3.81 10.03
C LEU A 8 1.18 -3.86 8.76
N VAL A 9 1.67 -3.27 7.66
CA VAL A 9 0.97 -3.33 6.36
C VAL A 9 0.85 -4.77 5.86
N ARG A 10 1.91 -5.58 6.01
CA ARG A 10 1.89 -7.01 5.64
C ARG A 10 0.91 -7.81 6.49
N GLU A 11 0.88 -7.58 7.79
CA GLU A 11 -0.09 -8.22 8.68
C GLU A 11 -1.52 -7.86 8.29
N ARG A 12 -1.79 -6.57 8.02
CA ARG A 12 -3.11 -6.13 7.55
C ARG A 12 -3.49 -6.69 6.18
N ALA A 13 -2.53 -6.81 5.27
CA ALA A 13 -2.75 -7.43 3.98
C ALA A 13 -3.16 -8.90 4.15
N ASN A 14 -2.43 -9.66 4.97
CA ASN A 14 -2.75 -11.04 5.28
C ASN A 14 -4.11 -11.19 5.98
N GLU A 15 -4.43 -10.31 6.94
CA GLU A 15 -5.72 -10.32 7.65
C GLU A 15 -6.92 -10.10 6.71
N LYS A 16 -6.70 -9.36 5.62
CA LYS A 16 -7.74 -8.94 4.67
C LYS A 16 -7.65 -9.67 3.33
N ASP A 17 -6.91 -10.78 3.26
CA ASP A 17 -6.75 -11.60 2.04
C ASP A 17 -6.24 -10.80 0.82
N TRP A 18 -5.33 -9.85 1.05
CA TRP A 18 -4.60 -9.16 -0.01
C TRP A 18 -3.29 -9.88 -0.32
N ASP A 19 -3.08 -10.20 -1.58
CA ASP A 19 -1.88 -10.87 -2.07
C ASP A 19 -0.84 -9.86 -2.54
N LEU A 20 0.41 -10.02 -2.10
CA LEU A 20 1.53 -9.21 -2.59
C LEU A 20 1.91 -9.67 -4.01
N ILE A 21 1.73 -8.79 -4.99
CA ILE A 21 2.03 -9.08 -6.41
C ILE A 21 3.31 -8.41 -6.92
N PHE A 22 3.79 -7.37 -6.23
CA PHE A 22 5.03 -6.67 -6.58
C PHE A 22 5.72 -6.06 -5.36
N ASP A 23 7.04 -6.11 -5.33
CA ASP A 23 7.89 -5.45 -4.34
C ASP A 23 9.18 -4.98 -5.02
N SER A 24 9.44 -3.67 -5.03
CA SER A 24 10.66 -3.11 -5.62
C SER A 24 11.92 -3.41 -4.82
N GLY A 25 11.78 -3.92 -3.60
CA GLY A 25 12.87 -4.35 -2.74
C GLY A 25 13.45 -3.24 -1.85
N PRO A 26 14.30 -3.61 -0.87
CA PRO A 26 14.79 -2.70 0.16
C PRO A 26 15.83 -1.68 -0.32
N ASN A 27 16.41 -1.88 -1.51
CA ASN A 27 17.48 -1.04 -2.05
C ASN A 27 16.96 0.10 -2.94
N ALA A 28 15.65 0.19 -3.14
CA ALA A 28 15.06 1.27 -3.91
C ALA A 28 15.08 2.59 -3.12
N GLU A 29 15.26 3.72 -3.80
CA GLU A 29 15.16 5.06 -3.18
C GLU A 29 13.81 5.24 -2.46
N TYR A 30 12.76 4.67 -3.05
CA TYR A 30 11.46 4.45 -2.42
C TYR A 30 11.07 3.00 -2.67
N ARG A 31 10.80 2.25 -1.60
CA ARG A 31 10.30 0.89 -1.72
C ARG A 31 8.83 0.95 -2.07
N THR A 32 8.45 0.42 -3.21
CA THR A 32 7.07 0.37 -3.67
C THR A 32 6.61 -1.06 -3.65
N MET A 33 5.45 -1.29 -3.05
CA MET A 33 4.83 -2.60 -2.99
C MET A 33 3.40 -2.51 -3.51
N VAL A 34 2.97 -3.53 -4.25
CA VAL A 34 1.63 -3.62 -4.82
C VAL A 34 0.96 -4.88 -4.33
N TRP A 35 -0.23 -4.72 -3.77
CA TRP A 35 -1.10 -5.82 -3.37
C TRP A 35 -2.32 -5.88 -4.27
N GLU A 36 -2.85 -7.08 -4.47
CA GLU A 36 -4.10 -7.33 -5.18
C GLU A 36 -5.09 -8.04 -4.25
N HIS A 37 -6.37 -7.68 -4.32
CA HIS A 37 -7.43 -8.41 -3.61
C HIS A 37 -8.15 -9.39 -4.56
N PRO A 38 -7.92 -10.71 -4.45
CA PRO A 38 -8.37 -11.70 -5.44
C PRO A 38 -9.89 -11.69 -5.68
N LEU A 39 -10.68 -11.53 -4.62
CA LEU A 39 -12.15 -11.51 -4.72
C LEU A 39 -12.69 -10.25 -5.39
N LEU A 40 -11.98 -9.11 -5.28
CA LEU A 40 -12.38 -7.88 -5.97
C LEU A 40 -11.97 -7.98 -7.44
N SER A 41 -10.80 -8.57 -7.72
CA SER A 41 -10.34 -8.88 -9.07
C SER A 41 -11.25 -9.86 -9.82
N ALA A 42 -11.86 -10.82 -9.11
CA ALA A 42 -12.82 -11.76 -9.69
C ALA A 42 -14.10 -11.10 -10.25
N THR A 43 -14.41 -9.86 -9.85
CA THR A 43 -15.54 -9.09 -10.40
C THR A 43 -15.24 -8.40 -11.75
N GLY A 44 -14.04 -8.62 -12.30
CA GLY A 44 -13.64 -8.15 -13.63
C GLY A 44 -12.74 -6.90 -13.63
N VAL A 45 -12.53 -6.28 -12.47
CA VAL A 45 -11.59 -5.15 -12.32
C VAL A 45 -10.60 -5.48 -11.21
N ALA A 46 -9.34 -5.72 -11.59
CA ALA A 46 -8.26 -5.97 -10.64
C ALA A 46 -8.17 -4.79 -9.66
N THR A 47 -8.44 -5.04 -8.38
CA THR A 47 -8.30 -4.00 -7.37
C THR A 47 -6.92 -4.15 -6.75
N GLU A 48 -6.05 -3.23 -7.12
CA GLU A 48 -4.68 -3.18 -6.63
C GLU A 48 -4.53 -2.02 -5.64
N LEU A 49 -3.63 -2.18 -4.69
CA LEU A 49 -3.19 -1.15 -3.77
C LEU A 49 -1.68 -1.03 -3.90
N GLU A 50 -1.19 0.15 -4.27
CA GLU A 50 0.23 0.46 -4.35
C GLU A 50 0.61 1.36 -3.17
N ILE A 51 1.56 0.93 -2.35
CA ILE A 51 2.07 1.70 -1.20
C ILE A 51 3.55 1.96 -1.41
N GLY A 52 3.93 3.23 -1.30
CA GLY A 52 5.31 3.67 -1.29
C GLY A 52 5.82 3.92 0.12
N PHE A 53 7.01 3.43 0.39
CA PHE A 53 7.73 3.63 1.64
C PHE A 53 9.02 4.42 1.39
N SER A 54 9.32 5.37 2.26
CA SER A 54 10.62 6.03 2.32
C SER A 54 11.68 5.12 2.96
N PRO A 55 12.98 5.46 2.82
CA PRO A 55 14.07 4.67 3.40
C PRO A 55 14.01 4.49 4.92
N ASP A 56 13.32 5.40 5.63
CA ASP A 56 13.09 5.33 7.09
C ASP A 56 11.82 4.54 7.47
N GLY A 57 11.20 3.85 6.51
CA GLY A 57 10.06 2.96 6.73
C GLY A 57 8.70 3.66 6.83
N ARG A 58 8.62 4.96 6.53
CA ARG A 58 7.36 5.72 6.55
C ARG A 58 6.58 5.55 5.26
N ILE A 59 5.25 5.55 5.35
CA ILE A 59 4.39 5.57 4.17
C ILE A 59 4.39 6.98 3.57
N ILE A 60 4.76 7.08 2.29
CA ILE A 60 4.83 8.34 1.54
C ILE A 60 3.69 8.51 0.54
N PHE A 61 3.07 7.41 0.11
CA PHE A 61 1.82 7.44 -0.65
C PHE A 61 1.10 6.09 -0.58
N SER A 62 -0.20 6.12 -0.86
CA SER A 62 -1.07 4.95 -1.02
C SER A 62 -1.96 5.22 -2.22
N GLU A 63 -2.00 4.29 -3.17
CA GLU A 63 -2.71 4.44 -4.43
C GLU A 63 -3.53 3.20 -4.75
N ARG A 64 -4.85 3.35 -4.77
CA ARG A 64 -5.73 2.32 -5.30
C ARG A 64 -5.70 2.37 -6.82
N ARG A 65 -5.51 1.23 -7.45
CA ARG A 65 -5.53 1.06 -8.90
C ARG A 65 -6.62 0.07 -9.29
N LEU A 66 -7.18 0.28 -10.48
CA LEU A 66 -8.21 -0.56 -11.07
C LEU A 66 -7.68 -1.03 -12.43
N GLY A 67 -7.29 -2.30 -12.54
CA GLY A 67 -6.69 -2.87 -13.75
C GLY A 67 -5.40 -2.17 -14.16
N GLY A 68 -4.50 -1.90 -13.21
CA GLY A 68 -3.25 -1.17 -13.45
C GLY A 68 -3.40 0.34 -13.64
N VAL A 69 -4.62 0.87 -13.74
CA VAL A 69 -4.88 2.32 -13.89
C VAL A 69 -5.07 2.96 -12.52
N ALA A 70 -4.34 4.05 -12.26
CA ALA A 70 -4.51 4.84 -11.04
C ALA A 70 -5.96 5.30 -10.88
N HIS A 71 -6.57 4.95 -9.75
CA HIS A 71 -7.96 5.30 -9.46
C HIS A 71 -8.06 6.34 -8.34
N LYS A 72 -7.35 6.13 -7.23
CA LYS A 72 -7.33 7.07 -6.11
C LYS A 72 -5.96 7.08 -5.46
N ARG A 73 -5.31 8.24 -5.47
CA ARG A 73 -4.01 8.44 -4.82
C ARG A 73 -4.13 9.36 -3.61
N ILE A 74 -3.52 8.94 -2.51
CA ILE A 74 -3.36 9.75 -1.31
C ILE A 74 -1.87 10.06 -1.16
N LYS A 75 -1.54 11.34 -1.09
CA LYS A 75 -0.21 11.87 -0.76
C LYS A 75 -0.34 12.88 0.37
N PRO A 76 0.61 12.95 1.30
CA PRO A 76 0.54 13.91 2.39
C PRO A 76 0.79 15.32 1.84
N THR A 77 -0.11 16.26 2.13
CA THR A 77 0.07 17.69 1.82
C THR A 77 0.65 18.47 3.00
N ASN A 78 0.63 17.88 4.20
CA ASN A 78 1.24 18.39 5.43
C ASN A 78 1.48 17.23 6.43
N ALA A 79 2.09 17.52 7.58
CA ALA A 79 2.41 16.52 8.60
C ALA A 79 1.19 15.90 9.31
N PHE A 80 -0.01 16.46 9.17
CA PHE A 80 -1.24 15.84 9.69
C PHE A 80 -1.86 14.87 8.67
N ALA A 81 -1.71 15.16 7.38
CA ALA A 81 -2.15 14.31 6.28
C ALA A 81 -1.40 12.96 6.21
N SER A 82 -0.26 12.82 6.91
CA SER A 82 0.39 11.51 7.06
C SER A 82 -0.46 10.56 7.90
N THR A 83 -1.23 11.00 8.89
CA THR A 83 -2.09 10.08 9.67
C THR A 83 -3.17 9.46 8.78
N ASP A 84 -3.85 10.27 7.97
CA ASP A 84 -4.89 9.80 7.04
C ASP A 84 -4.32 8.84 5.99
N LEU A 85 -3.11 9.13 5.50
CA LEU A 85 -2.39 8.25 4.60
C LEU A 85 -2.10 6.88 5.22
N TYR A 86 -1.65 6.85 6.47
CA TYR A 86 -1.34 5.61 7.17
C TYR A 86 -2.61 4.83 7.47
N LEU A 87 -3.68 5.51 7.89
CA LEU A 87 -4.98 4.88 8.10
C LEU A 87 -5.50 4.28 6.79
N ALA A 88 -5.43 4.99 5.68
CA ALA A 88 -5.88 4.49 4.38
C ALA A 88 -5.07 3.25 3.92
N ALA A 89 -3.74 3.29 4.08
CA ALA A 89 -2.88 2.16 3.77
C ALA A 89 -3.20 0.94 4.65
N LEU A 90 -3.35 1.12 5.97
CA LEU A 90 -3.66 0.03 6.90
C LEU A 90 -5.09 -0.50 6.78
N GLN A 91 -6.01 0.36 6.34
CA GLN A 91 -7.37 -0.05 6.00
C GLN A 91 -7.43 -0.74 4.62
N MET A 92 -6.34 -0.67 3.83
CA MET A 92 -6.23 -1.23 2.49
C MET A 92 -7.33 -0.70 1.54
N ILE A 93 -7.44 0.65 1.42
CA ILE A 93 -8.54 1.34 0.69
C ILE A 93 -8.08 2.01 -0.60
#